data_AF-A0A7S2G8I2-F1
#
_entry.id   AF-A0A7S2G8I2-F1
#
_cell.length_a   1.000
_cell.length_b   1.000
_cell.length_c   1.000
_cell.angle_alpha   90.00
_cell.angle_beta   90.00
_cell.angle_gamma   90.00
#
_symmetry.space_group_name_H-M   'P 1'
#
loop_
_entity.id
_entity.type
_entity.pdbx_description
1 polymer ?
#
loop_
_entity_poly.entity_id
_entity_poly.type
_entity_poly.pdbx_seq_one_letter_code
_entity_poly.pdbx_strand_id
1 'polypeptide(L)'
;WTAQLHQVTEQVGLTDARGALLAFADFNADNYVDFFLASPADDAKGQPSQLQAYLWEGDARRGKFSLSSKHQWNVSGLRGLIPGDFDGDGQLDAVAFVEHEQCAHAGAMSMLLCRQNFQCAASPGAAAILPQGSSPMASQPLALDFNGDLHTDLLGVDRHFDLHGHHHHCTRKLGESCMLNTTLHQCCSCGLDCTPTTDGPATCTYGAATAAEPVVWVNTWER
;
A
#
# COMPACT_ATOMS: atom_id res chain seq x y z
N TRP A 1 27.80 17.11 20.27
CA TRP A 1 27.43 16.70 18.90
C TRP A 1 26.45 17.72 18.36
N THR A 2 26.72 18.29 17.19
CA THR A 2 25.79 19.20 16.50
C THR A 2 25.29 18.51 15.23
N ALA A 3 23.98 18.32 15.13
CA ALA A 3 23.35 17.85 13.90
C ALA A 3 23.08 19.05 12.99
N GLN A 4 23.47 18.96 11.72
CA GLN A 4 23.17 19.95 10.70
C GLN A 4 22.54 19.25 9.50
N LEU A 5 21.56 19.92 8.89
CA LEU A 5 20.96 19.49 7.64
C LEU A 5 21.65 20.22 6.49
N HIS A 6 22.10 19.47 5.48
CA HIS A 6 22.74 20.01 4.29
C HIS A 6 21.94 19.60 3.05
N GLN A 7 21.79 20.54 2.11
CA GLN A 7 21.21 20.23 0.81
C GLN A 7 22.25 19.52 -0.06
N VAL A 8 21.95 18.29 -0.49
CA VAL A 8 22.86 17.43 -1.26
C VAL A 8 22.30 16.98 -2.61
N THR A 9 21.12 17.47 -3.02
CA THR A 9 20.34 16.98 -4.18
C THR A 9 21.16 16.74 -5.45
N GLU A 10 21.99 17.70 -5.86
CA GLU A 10 22.84 17.57 -7.06
C GLU A 10 24.01 16.59 -6.86
N GLN A 11 24.58 16.57 -5.66
CA GLN A 11 25.73 15.72 -5.32
C GLN A 11 25.38 14.25 -5.42
N VAL A 12 24.15 13.89 -5.00
CA VAL A 12 23.65 12.51 -5.00
C VAL A 12 22.84 12.14 -6.25
N GLY A 13 22.76 13.02 -7.26
CA GLY A 13 22.10 12.71 -8.54
C GLY A 13 20.57 12.81 -8.56
N LEU A 14 19.96 13.57 -7.65
CA LEU A 14 18.50 13.64 -7.48
C LEU A 14 17.85 14.93 -7.99
N THR A 15 18.47 15.63 -8.94
CA THR A 15 17.95 16.90 -9.49
C THR A 15 16.55 16.78 -10.07
N ASP A 16 16.28 15.65 -10.71
CA ASP A 16 15.03 15.39 -11.44
C ASP A 16 14.06 14.48 -10.67
N ALA A 17 14.42 14.05 -9.46
CA ALA A 17 13.54 13.25 -8.62
C ALA A 17 12.30 14.07 -8.22
N ARG A 18 11.11 13.51 -8.43
CA ARG A 18 9.81 14.15 -8.14
C ARG A 18 8.86 13.13 -7.53
N GLY A 19 8.55 13.29 -6.25
CA GLY A 19 7.65 12.40 -5.54
C GLY A 19 7.92 12.35 -4.04
N ALA A 20 7.41 11.31 -3.39
CA ALA A 20 7.63 11.02 -1.98
C ALA A 20 8.55 9.82 -1.83
N LEU A 21 9.59 9.95 -0.99
CA LEU A 21 10.37 8.80 -0.54
C LEU A 21 9.48 7.92 0.34
N LEU A 22 9.41 6.63 0.00
CA LEU A 22 8.59 5.67 0.74
C LEU A 22 9.43 4.73 1.60
N ALA A 23 10.53 4.24 1.06
CA ALA A 23 11.37 3.23 1.72
C ALA A 23 12.81 3.28 1.21
N PHE A 24 13.69 2.55 1.88
CA PHE A 24 15.07 2.32 1.48
C PHE A 24 15.47 0.88 1.81
N ALA A 25 16.34 0.29 0.99
CA ALA A 25 16.95 -1.03 1.21
C ALA A 25 18.04 -1.29 0.17
N ASP A 26 18.87 -2.33 0.35
CA ASP A 26 19.79 -2.83 -0.69
C ASP A 26 19.01 -3.73 -1.65
N PHE A 27 18.40 -3.13 -2.68
CA PHE A 27 17.43 -3.79 -3.53
C PHE A 27 18.07 -4.71 -4.55
N ASN A 28 19.27 -4.37 -5.04
CA ASN A 28 20.01 -5.14 -6.03
C ASN A 28 21.15 -6.00 -5.43
N ALA A 29 21.25 -6.07 -4.09
CA ALA A 29 22.25 -6.82 -3.33
C ALA A 29 23.71 -6.40 -3.63
N ASP A 30 23.94 -5.11 -3.86
CA ASP A 30 25.28 -4.56 -4.15
C ASP A 30 26.00 -3.98 -2.91
N ASN A 31 25.40 -4.12 -1.73
CA ASN A 31 25.83 -3.59 -0.43
C ASN A 31 25.64 -2.08 -0.25
N TYR A 32 24.97 -1.40 -1.17
CA TYR A 32 24.58 -0.01 -1.03
C TYR A 32 23.08 0.11 -0.76
N VAL A 33 22.70 1.18 -0.06
CA VAL A 33 21.30 1.45 0.21
C VAL A 33 20.70 2.18 -0.99
N ASP A 34 19.72 1.55 -1.61
CA ASP A 34 18.84 2.12 -2.61
C ASP A 34 17.62 2.76 -1.94
N PHE A 35 16.85 3.54 -2.69
CA PHE A 35 15.58 4.05 -2.19
C PHE A 35 14.44 3.89 -3.20
N PHE A 36 13.24 3.88 -2.65
CA PHE A 36 11.99 3.78 -3.38
C PHE A 36 11.23 5.10 -3.30
N LEU A 37 10.88 5.62 -4.47
CA LEU A 37 10.17 6.88 -4.62
C LEU A 37 8.85 6.66 -5.33
N ALA A 38 7.77 7.17 -4.74
CA ALA A 38 6.48 7.23 -5.38
C ALA A 38 6.31 8.57 -6.08
N SER A 39 6.31 8.53 -7.41
CA SER A 39 5.95 9.68 -8.22
C SER A 39 4.42 9.75 -8.34
N PRO A 40 3.83 10.95 -8.21
CA PRO A 40 2.40 11.12 -8.38
C PRO A 40 1.96 10.63 -9.76
N ALA A 41 0.78 10.02 -9.79
CA ALA A 41 0.11 9.70 -11.03
C ALA A 41 -0.11 10.98 -11.85
N ASP A 42 0.07 10.92 -13.17
CA ASP A 42 -0.48 11.94 -14.07
C ASP A 42 -2.01 11.79 -14.07
N ASP A 43 -2.66 12.53 -13.17
CA ASP A 43 -4.10 12.53 -12.93
C ASP A 43 -4.91 12.86 -14.20
N ALA A 44 -4.39 13.75 -15.05
CA ALA A 44 -4.95 14.12 -16.34
C ALA A 44 -5.04 12.97 -17.35
N LYS A 45 -4.32 11.87 -17.13
CA LYS A 45 -4.29 10.70 -18.03
C LYS A 45 -4.77 9.41 -17.37
N GLY A 46 -5.26 9.47 -16.13
CA GLY A 46 -5.72 8.31 -15.37
C GLY A 46 -4.66 7.22 -15.19
N GLN A 47 -3.37 7.60 -15.13
CA GLN A 47 -2.26 6.65 -15.02
C GLN A 47 -2.08 6.19 -13.57
N PRO A 48 -1.57 4.96 -13.34
CA PRO A 48 -1.13 4.54 -12.01
C PRO A 48 -0.04 5.47 -11.47
N SER A 49 0.11 5.52 -10.14
CA SER A 49 1.33 6.08 -9.55
C SER A 49 2.51 5.22 -9.98
N GLN A 50 3.65 5.87 -10.26
CA GLN A 50 4.87 5.14 -10.55
C GLN A 50 5.64 4.95 -9.26
N LEU A 51 5.89 3.69 -8.91
CA LEU A 51 6.88 3.34 -7.91
C LEU A 51 8.22 3.15 -8.62
N GLN A 52 9.23 3.87 -8.19
CA GLN A 52 10.55 3.93 -8.83
C GLN A 52 11.61 3.49 -7.83
N ALA A 53 12.48 2.55 -8.22
CA ALA A 53 13.69 2.23 -7.47
C ALA A 53 14.87 3.04 -8.04
N TYR A 54 15.44 3.88 -7.18
CA TYR A 54 16.68 4.59 -7.46
C TYR A 54 17.83 3.81 -6.85
N LEU A 55 18.68 3.28 -7.71
CA LEU A 55 19.81 2.47 -7.26
C LEU A 55 21.02 3.35 -7.00
N TRP A 56 21.78 3.05 -5.96
CA TRP A 56 23.06 3.67 -5.73
C TRP A 56 24.12 3.10 -6.69
N GLU A 57 24.57 3.90 -7.65
CA GLU A 57 25.60 3.48 -8.59
C GLU A 57 26.95 4.12 -8.23
N GLY A 58 27.97 3.29 -7.99
CA GLY A 58 29.35 3.71 -7.75
C GLY A 58 29.85 3.41 -6.34
N ASP A 59 30.95 4.04 -5.93
CA ASP A 59 31.51 3.86 -4.59
C ASP A 59 30.88 4.79 -3.54
N ALA A 60 31.10 4.51 -2.26
CA ALA A 60 30.56 5.29 -1.14
C ALA A 60 30.93 6.80 -1.13
N ARG A 61 31.93 7.23 -1.92
CA ARG A 61 32.44 8.62 -1.93
C ARG A 61 32.00 9.41 -3.15
N ARG A 62 31.73 8.74 -4.27
CA ARG A 62 31.48 9.35 -5.58
C ARG A 62 30.24 8.79 -6.28
N GLY A 63 29.56 7.83 -5.66
CA GLY A 63 28.34 7.25 -6.18
C GLY A 63 27.19 8.25 -6.22
N LYS A 64 26.21 7.93 -7.04
CA LYS A 64 24.99 8.72 -7.23
C LYS A 64 23.82 7.79 -7.39
N PHE A 65 22.65 8.28 -7.02
CA PHE A 65 21.42 7.60 -7.33
C PHE A 65 21.11 7.72 -8.82
N SER A 66 20.70 6.61 -9.40
CA SER A 66 20.36 6.46 -10.81
C SER A 66 19.00 5.79 -10.95
N LEU A 67 18.16 6.35 -11.82
CA LEU A 67 16.88 5.75 -12.18
C LEU A 67 16.97 5.20 -13.60
N SER A 68 16.80 3.89 -13.73
CA SER A 68 16.59 3.23 -15.02
C SER A 68 15.10 3.20 -15.36
N SER A 69 14.75 3.31 -16.64
CA SER A 69 13.37 3.08 -17.11
C SER A 69 12.87 1.66 -16.81
N LYS A 70 13.79 0.72 -16.57
CA LYS A 70 13.45 -0.64 -16.16
C LYS A 70 13.11 -0.75 -14.67
N HIS A 71 13.49 0.23 -13.85
CA HIS A 71 13.34 0.15 -12.38
C HIS A 71 12.04 0.79 -11.89
N GLN A 72 10.92 0.44 -12.52
CA GLN A 72 9.63 1.08 -12.30
C GLN A 72 8.51 0.05 -12.26
N TRP A 73 7.72 0.08 -11.17
CA TRP A 73 6.46 -0.65 -11.08
C TRP A 73 5.30 0.31 -11.34
N ASN A 74 4.31 -0.17 -12.08
CA ASN A 74 3.04 0.52 -12.25
C ASN A 74 2.09 0.09 -11.15
N VAL A 75 1.85 0.97 -10.16
CA VAL A 75 1.05 0.66 -8.98
C VAL A 75 0.01 1.75 -8.75
N SER A 76 -1.25 1.45 -9.03
CA SER A 76 -2.37 2.38 -8.75
C SER A 76 -2.68 2.45 -7.27
N GLY A 77 -3.02 3.65 -6.78
CA GLY A 77 -3.53 3.82 -5.41
C GLY A 77 -2.50 3.55 -4.31
N LEU A 78 -1.20 3.68 -4.58
CA LEU A 78 -0.13 3.43 -3.62
C LEU A 78 -0.24 4.34 -2.37
N ARG A 79 -0.17 3.72 -1.19
CA ARG A 79 -0.21 4.39 0.12
C ARG A 79 1.01 4.08 0.99
N GLY A 80 1.75 3.01 0.70
CA GLY A 80 3.01 2.71 1.36
C GLY A 80 3.72 1.51 0.76
N LEU A 81 4.96 1.31 1.20
CA LEU A 81 5.84 0.27 0.72
C LEU A 81 6.72 -0.23 1.87
N ILE A 82 6.90 -1.55 1.96
CA ILE A 82 7.83 -2.17 2.90
C ILE A 82 8.72 -3.14 2.12
N PRO A 83 10.04 -2.90 2.02
CA PRO A 83 10.98 -3.82 1.40
C PRO A 83 11.27 -5.03 2.31
N GLY A 84 11.51 -6.19 1.70
CA GLY A 84 11.81 -7.45 2.40
C GLY A 84 11.84 -8.64 1.45
N ASP A 85 12.46 -9.75 1.82
CA ASP A 85 12.39 -11.01 1.05
C ASP A 85 11.15 -11.78 1.52
N PHE A 86 10.02 -11.52 0.86
CA PHE A 86 8.70 -12.03 1.28
C PHE A 86 8.38 -13.38 0.63
N ASP A 87 8.98 -13.71 -0.51
CA ASP A 87 8.78 -15.02 -1.13
C ASP A 87 9.92 -16.03 -0.87
N GLY A 88 10.96 -15.61 -0.16
CA GLY A 88 12.04 -16.45 0.36
C GLY A 88 12.95 -16.97 -0.76
N ASP A 89 13.11 -16.20 -1.84
CA ASP A 89 13.98 -16.55 -2.95
C ASP A 89 15.42 -16.01 -2.80
N GLY A 90 15.67 -15.25 -1.72
CA GLY A 90 16.96 -14.63 -1.42
C GLY A 90 17.20 -13.30 -2.12
N GLN A 91 16.22 -12.81 -2.90
CA GLN A 91 16.23 -11.50 -3.52
C GLN A 91 15.28 -10.56 -2.76
N LEU A 92 15.61 -9.28 -2.76
CA LEU A 92 14.76 -8.31 -2.07
C LEU A 92 13.50 -8.01 -2.90
N ASP A 93 12.33 -8.25 -2.31
CA ASP A 93 11.02 -7.82 -2.79
C ASP A 93 10.57 -6.53 -2.09
N ALA A 94 9.31 -6.15 -2.34
CA ALA A 94 8.58 -5.23 -1.48
C ALA A 94 7.09 -5.55 -1.42
N VAL A 95 6.44 -5.27 -0.30
CA VAL A 95 4.99 -5.26 -0.17
C VAL A 95 4.49 -3.83 -0.34
N ALA A 96 3.67 -3.61 -1.36
CA ALA A 96 2.97 -2.35 -1.60
C ALA A 96 1.58 -2.38 -0.99
N PHE A 97 1.26 -1.37 -0.19
CA PHE A 97 -0.08 -1.12 0.32
C PHE A 97 -0.79 -0.18 -0.65
N VAL A 98 -1.88 -0.65 -1.24
CA VAL A 98 -2.65 0.09 -2.25
C VAL A 98 -4.11 0.17 -1.88
N GLU A 99 -4.79 1.22 -2.33
CA GLU A 99 -6.24 1.30 -2.21
C GLU A 99 -6.91 0.13 -2.95
N HIS A 100 -7.86 -0.52 -2.30
CA HIS A 100 -8.59 -1.62 -2.90
C HIS A 100 -9.49 -1.11 -4.04
N GLU A 101 -9.30 -1.62 -5.26
CA GLU A 101 -9.96 -1.11 -6.47
C GLU A 101 -11.48 -0.92 -6.32
N GLN A 102 -12.16 -1.88 -5.70
CA GLN A 102 -13.62 -1.87 -5.56
C GLN A 102 -14.12 -1.18 -4.28
N CYS A 103 -13.27 -1.07 -3.27
CA CYS A 103 -13.67 -0.71 -1.91
C CYS A 103 -12.90 0.53 -1.38
N ALA A 104 -12.20 1.25 -2.26
CA ALA A 104 -11.42 2.44 -1.93
C ALA A 104 -12.27 3.54 -1.27
N HIS A 105 -13.53 3.69 -1.70
CA HIS A 105 -14.49 4.65 -1.14
C HIS A 105 -14.78 4.44 0.34
N ALA A 106 -14.48 3.25 0.85
CA ALA A 106 -14.69 2.86 2.23
C ALA A 106 -13.35 2.58 2.95
N GLY A 107 -12.23 3.06 2.37
CA GLY A 107 -10.90 3.02 2.99
C GLY A 107 -10.28 1.63 3.05
N ALA A 108 -10.77 0.67 2.26
CA ALA A 108 -10.17 -0.66 2.19
C ALA A 108 -8.83 -0.63 1.45
N MET A 109 -7.89 -1.45 1.92
CA MET A 109 -6.54 -1.56 1.40
C MET A 109 -6.23 -2.99 0.97
N SER A 110 -5.41 -3.13 -0.09
CA SER A 110 -4.84 -4.39 -0.56
C SER A 110 -3.31 -4.37 -0.39
N MET A 111 -2.74 -5.56 -0.25
CA MET A 111 -1.29 -5.77 -0.32
C MET A 111 -0.91 -6.42 -1.66
N LEU A 112 0.11 -5.88 -2.33
CA LEU A 112 0.70 -6.44 -3.54
C LEU A 112 2.17 -6.79 -3.28
N LEU A 113 2.59 -7.98 -3.68
CA LEU A 113 4.00 -8.35 -3.72
C LEU A 113 4.63 -7.80 -5.00
N CYS A 114 5.62 -6.94 -4.86
CA CYS A 114 6.39 -6.30 -5.92
C CYS A 114 7.79 -6.90 -5.97
N ARG A 115 8.12 -7.58 -7.07
CA ARG A 115 9.36 -8.36 -7.22
C ARG A 115 10.44 -7.62 -8.00
N GLN A 116 11.66 -8.15 -7.99
CA GLN A 116 12.80 -7.65 -8.78
C GLN A 116 12.59 -7.60 -10.30
N ASN A 117 11.62 -8.35 -10.84
CA ASN A 117 11.26 -8.26 -12.26
C ASN A 117 10.35 -7.06 -12.60
N PHE A 118 10.14 -6.14 -11.65
CA PHE A 118 9.32 -4.95 -11.78
C PHE A 118 7.83 -5.22 -12.03
N GLN A 119 7.33 -6.36 -11.54
CA GLN A 119 5.92 -6.72 -11.52
C GLN A 119 5.39 -6.74 -10.08
N CYS A 120 4.19 -6.20 -9.90
CA CYS A 120 3.44 -6.33 -8.65
C CYS A 120 2.20 -7.19 -8.90
N ALA A 121 1.95 -8.14 -8.00
CA ALA A 121 0.76 -8.99 -8.05
C ALA A 121 0.17 -9.14 -6.65
N ALA A 122 -1.14 -9.38 -6.58
CA ALA A 122 -1.74 -9.89 -5.36
C ALA A 122 -1.05 -11.22 -5.04
N SER A 123 -0.43 -11.33 -3.87
CA SER A 123 0.21 -12.59 -3.50
C SER A 123 -0.88 -13.64 -3.18
N PRO A 124 -0.69 -14.92 -3.57
CA PRO A 124 -1.55 -16.01 -3.13
C PRO A 124 -1.55 -16.06 -1.59
N GLY A 125 -2.70 -15.84 -0.96
CA GLY A 125 -2.81 -15.76 0.51
C GLY A 125 -2.67 -14.34 1.09
N ALA A 126 -2.09 -13.39 0.35
CA ALA A 126 -1.92 -11.99 0.79
C ALA A 126 -2.98 -11.01 0.22
N ALA A 127 -4.01 -11.51 -0.46
CA ALA A 127 -5.25 -10.74 -0.65
C ALA A 127 -6.00 -10.59 0.71
N ALA A 128 -5.28 -10.28 1.77
CA ALA A 128 -5.83 -9.79 3.01
C ALA A 128 -6.25 -8.35 2.71
N ILE A 129 -7.50 -8.20 2.30
CA ILE A 129 -8.19 -6.92 2.42
C ILE A 129 -8.02 -6.53 3.88
N LEU A 130 -7.23 -5.49 4.15
CA LEU A 130 -7.09 -5.00 5.50
C LEU A 130 -8.45 -4.41 5.93
N PRO A 131 -8.84 -4.54 7.21
CA PRO A 131 -10.12 -4.04 7.69
C PRO A 131 -10.35 -2.57 7.31
N GLN A 132 -11.59 -2.18 7.04
CA GLN A 132 -11.89 -0.81 6.63
C GLN A 132 -11.60 0.20 7.74
N GLY A 133 -11.07 1.35 7.35
CA GLY A 133 -10.52 2.36 8.27
C GLY A 133 -9.11 2.05 8.74
N SER A 134 -8.53 0.91 8.34
CA SER A 134 -7.13 0.62 8.62
C SER A 134 -6.22 1.59 7.89
N SER A 135 -5.28 2.14 8.66
CA SER A 135 -4.15 2.84 8.09
C SER A 135 -2.92 2.03 8.46
N PRO A 136 -2.65 0.91 7.77
CA PRO A 136 -1.51 0.05 8.09
C PRO A 136 -0.21 0.86 8.14
N MET A 137 -0.08 1.84 7.26
CA MET A 137 1.06 2.74 7.21
C MET A 137 1.09 3.80 8.32
N ALA A 138 -0.02 4.09 9.01
CA ALA A 138 -0.01 5.02 10.14
C ALA A 138 0.81 4.51 11.32
N SER A 139 1.00 3.21 11.45
CA SER A 139 1.82 2.62 12.51
C SER A 139 3.23 2.25 12.08
N GLN A 140 3.61 2.49 10.81
CA GLN A 140 4.88 2.05 10.22
C GLN A 140 5.13 0.55 10.48
N PRO A 141 4.49 -0.34 9.72
CA PRO A 141 4.62 -1.78 9.97
C PRO A 141 6.08 -2.20 9.88
N LEU A 142 6.42 -3.20 10.68
CA LEU A 142 7.77 -3.75 10.76
C LEU A 142 7.84 -5.02 9.92
N ALA A 143 8.88 -5.12 9.10
CA ALA A 143 9.29 -6.37 8.47
C ALA A 143 10.24 -7.12 9.42
N LEU A 144 9.88 -8.34 9.81
CA LEU A 144 10.69 -9.20 10.67
C LEU A 144 10.24 -10.66 10.53
N ASP A 145 11.10 -11.60 10.85
CA ASP A 145 10.72 -13.00 11.06
C ASP A 145 10.11 -13.13 12.47
N PHE A 146 8.78 -13.07 12.55
CA PHE A 146 8.06 -13.05 13.83
C PHE A 146 7.85 -14.48 14.37
N ASN A 147 7.65 -15.46 13.50
CA ASN A 147 7.33 -16.84 13.87
C ASN A 147 8.54 -17.78 13.90
N GLY A 148 9.72 -17.33 13.44
CA GLY A 148 10.96 -18.09 13.42
C GLY A 148 11.09 -19.05 12.22
N ASP A 149 10.32 -18.86 11.15
CA ASP A 149 10.33 -19.72 9.96
C ASP A 149 11.31 -19.26 8.87
N LEU A 150 12.07 -18.18 9.14
CA LEU A 150 13.03 -17.55 8.25
C LEU A 150 12.44 -16.88 6.99
N HIS A 151 11.12 -16.67 6.93
CA HIS A 151 10.48 -15.80 5.95
C HIS A 151 10.17 -14.45 6.58
N THR A 152 10.07 -13.41 5.73
CA THR A 152 9.75 -12.07 6.22
C THR A 152 8.26 -11.96 6.51
N ASP A 153 7.89 -11.67 7.76
CA ASP A 153 6.53 -11.34 8.16
C ASP A 153 6.33 -9.82 8.24
N LEU A 154 5.05 -9.41 8.29
CA LEU A 154 4.68 -8.03 8.62
C LEU A 154 3.95 -7.97 9.96
N LEU A 155 4.43 -7.09 10.83
CA LEU A 155 3.79 -6.75 12.11
C LEU A 155 3.36 -5.28 12.09
N GLY A 156 2.08 -5.01 12.32
CA GLY A 156 1.58 -3.66 12.45
C GLY A 156 0.57 -3.50 13.58
N VAL A 157 0.34 -2.26 13.98
CA VAL A 157 -0.63 -1.91 15.04
C VAL A 157 -1.57 -0.87 14.50
N ASP A 158 -2.78 -1.27 14.15
CA ASP A 158 -3.78 -0.33 13.71
C ASP A 158 -4.41 0.37 14.92
N ARG A 159 -4.41 1.71 14.90
CA ARG A 159 -5.32 2.47 15.75
C ARG A 159 -6.62 2.51 15.00
N HIS A 160 -7.59 1.70 15.43
CA HIS A 160 -8.93 1.76 14.86
C HIS A 160 -9.36 3.23 14.85
N PHE A 161 -9.49 3.82 13.67
CA PHE A 161 -10.04 5.16 13.56
C PHE A 161 -11.52 5.02 13.93
N ASP A 162 -11.92 5.64 15.05
CA ASP A 162 -13.32 5.84 15.36
C ASP A 162 -13.95 6.62 14.19
N LEU A 163 -14.55 5.91 13.24
CA LEU A 163 -15.40 6.51 12.23
C LEU A 163 -16.69 6.94 12.93
N HIS A 164 -16.64 8.07 13.63
CA HIS A 164 -17.84 8.78 14.03
C HIS A 164 -18.59 9.22 12.77
N GLY A 165 -19.61 8.44 12.38
CA GLY A 165 -20.77 8.94 11.66
C GLY A 165 -20.60 9.32 10.19
N HIS A 166 -19.63 8.77 9.45
CA HIS A 166 -19.63 8.91 7.99
C HIS A 166 -20.60 7.91 7.34
N HIS A 167 -21.86 8.33 7.19
CA HIS A 167 -22.82 7.68 6.31
C HIS A 167 -22.35 7.84 4.85
N HIS A 168 -21.63 6.85 4.32
CA HIS A 168 -21.29 6.83 2.90
C HIS A 168 -22.54 6.48 2.09
N HIS A 169 -23.20 7.48 1.52
CA HIS A 169 -24.22 7.28 0.50
C HIS A 169 -23.55 6.84 -0.79
N CYS A 170 -23.67 5.55 -1.14
CA CYS A 170 -23.34 5.07 -2.48
C CYS A 170 -24.41 5.56 -3.47
N THR A 171 -24.26 6.78 -3.99
CA THR A 171 -25.07 7.26 -5.12
C THR A 171 -24.35 6.96 -6.43
N ARG A 172 -24.79 5.94 -7.17
CA ARG A 172 -24.39 5.77 -8.58
C ARG A 172 -25.03 6.90 -9.40
N LYS A 173 -24.26 7.50 -10.32
CA LYS A 173 -24.73 8.46 -11.34
C LYS A 173 -25.98 7.90 -12.04
N LEU A 174 -27.06 8.68 -12.03
CA LEU A 174 -28.37 8.38 -12.63
C LEU A 174 -28.23 8.01 -14.12
N GLY A 175 -28.84 6.89 -14.53
CA GLY A 175 -28.95 6.54 -15.95
C GLY A 175 -29.61 5.21 -16.29
N GLU A 176 -29.57 4.19 -15.41
CA GLU A 176 -30.19 2.88 -15.71
C GLU A 176 -30.81 2.28 -14.45
N SER A 177 -32.07 1.85 -14.57
CA SER A 177 -32.93 1.36 -13.49
C SER A 177 -32.27 0.33 -12.57
N CYS A 178 -32.36 0.56 -11.25
CA CYS A 178 -32.14 -0.47 -10.23
C CYS A 178 -33.30 -1.48 -10.28
N MET A 179 -33.12 -2.55 -11.05
CA MET A 179 -33.88 -3.77 -10.89
C MET A 179 -33.13 -4.69 -9.91
N LEU A 180 -33.88 -5.39 -9.05
CA LEU A 180 -33.41 -6.44 -8.15
C LEU A 180 -32.60 -7.51 -8.89
N ASN A 181 -31.33 -7.23 -9.13
CA ASN A 181 -30.32 -8.21 -9.50
C ASN A 181 -28.93 -7.57 -9.30
N THR A 182 -28.03 -8.32 -8.68
CA THR A 182 -26.56 -8.14 -8.66
C THR A 182 -25.89 -6.97 -7.91
N THR A 183 -26.57 -5.90 -7.50
CA THR A 183 -25.87 -4.73 -6.88
C THR A 183 -25.67 -4.78 -5.35
N LEU A 184 -26.40 -5.63 -4.62
CA LEU A 184 -26.18 -5.81 -3.16
C LEU A 184 -24.87 -6.55 -2.84
N HIS A 185 -24.32 -7.29 -3.82
CA HIS A 185 -23.12 -8.11 -3.62
C HIS A 185 -21.85 -7.28 -3.39
N GLN A 186 -21.76 -6.06 -3.92
CA GLN A 186 -20.54 -5.25 -3.83
C GLN A 186 -20.28 -4.68 -2.42
N CYS A 187 -21.34 -4.33 -1.68
CA CYS A 187 -21.19 -3.89 -0.30
C CYS A 187 -20.88 -5.07 0.63
N CYS A 188 -21.54 -6.22 0.43
CA CYS A 188 -21.20 -7.45 1.15
C CYS A 188 -19.77 -7.95 0.85
N SER A 189 -19.27 -7.81 -0.40
CA SER A 189 -17.90 -8.19 -0.75
C SER A 189 -16.84 -7.28 -0.13
N CYS A 190 -17.21 -6.07 0.29
CA CYS A 190 -16.35 -5.16 1.05
C CYS A 190 -16.48 -5.33 2.58
N GLY A 191 -17.23 -6.35 3.06
CA GLY A 191 -17.45 -6.60 4.49
C GLY A 191 -18.38 -5.60 5.19
N LEU A 192 -19.24 -4.90 4.44
CA LEU A 192 -20.20 -3.93 4.99
C LEU A 192 -21.55 -4.59 5.33
N ASP A 193 -22.08 -4.30 6.52
CA ASP A 193 -23.44 -4.69 6.90
C ASP A 193 -24.47 -3.92 6.07
N CYS A 194 -25.25 -4.66 5.29
CA CYS A 194 -26.30 -4.12 4.44
C CYS A 194 -27.67 -4.35 5.08
N THR A 195 -28.33 -3.30 5.56
CA THR A 195 -29.74 -3.38 5.93
C THR A 195 -30.61 -3.00 4.74
N PRO A 196 -31.44 -3.90 4.21
CA PRO A 196 -32.40 -3.54 3.17
C PRO A 196 -33.44 -2.57 3.76
N THR A 197 -33.55 -1.37 3.19
CA THR A 197 -34.66 -0.45 3.48
C THR A 197 -35.86 -0.87 2.64
N THR A 198 -37.05 -0.93 3.24
CA THR A 198 -38.25 -1.46 2.57
C THR A 198 -38.77 -0.58 1.45
N ASP A 199 -38.33 0.68 1.33
CA ASP A 199 -38.78 1.65 0.32
C ASP A 199 -37.68 2.69 -0.05
N GLY A 200 -36.53 2.26 -0.58
CA GLY A 200 -35.49 3.18 -1.06
C GLY A 200 -34.15 2.54 -1.44
N PRO A 201 -33.15 3.33 -1.89
CA PRO A 201 -31.80 2.82 -2.06
C PRO A 201 -31.30 2.24 -0.73
N ALA A 202 -30.70 1.05 -0.79
CA ALA A 202 -30.17 0.37 0.39
C ALA A 202 -29.12 1.27 1.07
N THR A 203 -29.32 1.57 2.35
CA THR A 203 -28.34 2.24 3.17
C THR A 203 -27.45 1.19 3.81
N CYS A 204 -26.16 1.21 3.47
CA CYS A 204 -25.14 0.46 4.19
C CYS A 204 -24.79 1.27 5.44
N THR A 205 -24.99 0.70 6.61
CA THR A 205 -24.71 1.36 7.90
C THR A 205 -23.94 0.41 8.77
N TYR A 206 -22.93 0.92 9.47
CA TYR A 206 -22.14 0.11 10.39
C TYR A 206 -22.80 0.04 11.77
N GLY A 207 -22.70 -1.11 12.43
CA GLY A 207 -23.01 -1.24 13.86
C GLY A 207 -22.02 -0.42 14.68
N ALA A 208 -22.50 0.44 15.59
CA ALA A 208 -21.63 1.30 16.39
C ALA A 208 -20.59 0.47 17.16
N ALA A 209 -19.31 0.56 16.79
CA ALA A 209 -18.22 0.04 17.58
C ALA A 209 -18.01 0.96 18.79
N THR A 210 -17.98 0.38 19.99
CA THR A 210 -17.57 1.08 21.21
C THR A 210 -16.03 1.10 21.25
N ALA A 211 -15.45 2.21 21.73
CA ALA A 211 -14.02 2.52 21.72
C ALA A 211 -13.11 1.27 21.70
N ALA A 212 -12.48 1.01 20.55
CA ALA A 212 -11.77 -0.24 20.29
C ALA A 212 -10.31 -0.16 20.76
N GLU A 213 -9.86 -1.21 21.45
CA GLU A 213 -8.46 -1.45 21.78
C GLU A 213 -7.59 -1.51 20.50
N PRO A 214 -6.28 -1.17 20.55
CA PRO A 214 -5.40 -1.26 19.40
C PRO A 214 -5.41 -2.67 18.80
N VAL A 215 -5.55 -2.77 17.48
CA VAL A 215 -5.56 -4.05 16.76
C VAL A 215 -4.15 -4.33 16.27
N VAL A 216 -3.51 -5.37 16.81
CA VAL A 216 -2.25 -5.89 16.28
C VAL A 216 -2.58 -6.86 15.15
N TRP A 217 -1.97 -6.66 13.99
CA TRP A 217 -2.08 -7.58 12.87
C TRP A 217 -0.71 -8.17 12.53
N VAL A 218 -0.73 -9.45 12.20
CA VAL A 218 0.42 -10.21 11.69
C VAL A 218 0.01 -10.82 10.37
N ASN A 219 0.86 -10.67 9.36
CA ASN A 219 0.73 -11.41 8.13
C ASN A 219 1.93 -12.35 8.00
N THR A 220 1.66 -13.65 7.98
CA THR A 220 2.65 -14.69 7.75
C THR A 220 2.67 -15.08 6.27
N TRP A 221 3.86 -15.20 5.70
CA TRP A 221 4.06 -15.61 4.31
C TRP A 221 4.49 -17.08 4.28
N GLU A 222 3.51 -17.98 4.10
CA GLU A 222 3.77 -19.42 3.96
C GLU A 222 3.65 -19.84 2.49
N ARG A 223 4.43 -20.85 2.06
CA ARG A 223 4.33 -21.46 0.72
C ARG A 223 3.20 -22.48 0.58
#